data_AF-A0A436ZXQ6-F1
#
_entry.id   AF-A0A436ZXQ6-F1
#
_cell.length_a   1.000
_cell.length_b   1.000
_cell.length_c   1.000
_cell.angle_alpha   90.00
_cell.angle_beta   90.00
_cell.angle_gamma   90.00
#
_symmetry.space_group_name_H-M   'P 1'
#
loop_
_entity.id
_entity.type
_entity.pdbx_description
1 polymer ?
#
loop_
_entity_poly.entity_id
_entity_poly.type
_entity_poly.pdbx_seq_one_letter_code
_entity_poly.pdbx_strand_id
1 'polypeptide(L)'
;MEPCVLGSHGPSLSFPSICKPHRGTINSLQILARDAPFFSHEFSGREVTELSFESSALTIGGMKTIDFFKDGGFYILDAPGHAVGHVNALAGTATSQDGLDDTFIFLEADSYHLGSQLRPNPYTPFPSSIEISSFSHCPCPGELFERIHPLPVGGDPSVTPFQIIPEESVAINIKDAREVIRRIQAFDADGRVFVVNAHEWNYYDVLEVFPESANEWKTKGWKEKARWRVLEGFQGAVDLIFTDRT
;
A
#
# COMPACT_ATOMS: atom_id res chain seq x y z
N MET A 1 2.98 -65.56 11.62
CA MET A 1 3.66 -64.31 11.16
C MET A 1 3.26 -64.10 9.73
N GLU A 2 2.20 -63.32 9.55
CA GLU A 2 1.83 -62.58 8.33
C GLU A 2 1.22 -61.25 8.82
N PRO A 3 1.39 -60.13 8.11
CA PRO A 3 1.12 -58.81 8.64
C PRO A 3 -0.37 -58.45 8.54
N CYS A 4 -0.89 -57.90 9.65
CA CYS A 4 -2.21 -57.31 9.72
C CYS A 4 -2.18 -55.93 9.05
N VAL A 5 -2.88 -55.80 7.92
CA VAL A 5 -3.13 -54.51 7.24
C VAL A 5 -4.19 -53.76 8.05
N LEU A 6 -3.79 -52.67 8.72
CA LEU A 6 -4.71 -51.75 9.37
C LEU A 6 -5.09 -50.63 8.40
N GLY A 7 -6.37 -50.63 8.03
CA GLY A 7 -7.00 -49.66 7.16
C GLY A 7 -7.00 -48.24 7.74
N SER A 8 -6.88 -47.30 6.82
CA SER A 8 -7.02 -45.86 7.04
C SER A 8 -8.46 -45.48 7.39
N HIS A 9 -8.76 -45.38 8.68
CA HIS A 9 -9.92 -44.63 9.17
C HIS A 9 -9.45 -43.64 10.24
N GLY A 10 -8.99 -42.47 9.79
CA GLY A 10 -8.89 -41.28 10.63
C GLY A 10 -10.25 -40.57 10.67
N PRO A 11 -10.64 -40.00 11.83
CA PRO A 11 -11.93 -39.32 11.97
C PRO A 11 -11.96 -38.07 11.09
N SER A 12 -13.04 -37.90 10.33
CA SER A 12 -13.33 -36.68 9.58
C SER A 12 -13.51 -35.53 10.56
N LEU A 13 -12.51 -34.66 10.68
CA LEU A 13 -12.63 -33.40 11.41
C LEU A 13 -13.49 -32.45 10.58
N SER A 14 -14.76 -32.37 10.95
CA SER A 14 -15.67 -31.33 10.49
C SER A 14 -15.28 -30.00 11.15
N PHE A 15 -14.83 -29.05 10.35
CA PHE A 15 -14.54 -27.68 10.81
C PHE A 15 -15.84 -26.86 10.88
N PRO A 16 -16.07 -26.08 11.95
CA PRO A 16 -17.20 -25.18 12.01
C PRO A 16 -17.02 -24.07 10.95
N SER A 17 -17.92 -24.05 9.97
CA SER A 17 -18.00 -23.04 8.93
C SER A 17 -18.50 -21.71 9.53
N ILE A 18 -17.58 -20.87 9.99
CA ILE A 18 -17.89 -19.53 10.59
C ILE A 18 -17.43 -18.37 9.67
N CYS A 19 -17.17 -18.63 8.40
CA CYS A 19 -17.33 -17.60 7.37
C CYS A 19 -18.25 -18.15 6.30
N LYS A 20 -19.54 -17.90 6.43
CA LYS A 20 -20.40 -17.89 5.25
C LYS A 20 -20.21 -16.52 4.60
N PRO A 21 -19.52 -16.40 3.46
CA PRO A 21 -19.70 -15.22 2.63
C PRO A 21 -21.21 -15.05 2.39
N HIS A 22 -21.71 -13.81 2.39
CA HIS A 22 -23.07 -13.57 1.92
C HIS A 22 -23.08 -13.84 0.41
N ARG A 23 -23.32 -15.10 0.04
CA ARG A 23 -23.56 -15.50 -1.35
C ARG A 23 -24.94 -15.03 -1.74
N GLY A 24 -25.03 -13.80 -2.22
CA GLY A 24 -26.20 -13.32 -2.94
C GLY A 24 -26.11 -13.79 -4.39
N THR A 25 -27.14 -14.49 -4.88
CA THR A 25 -27.49 -14.31 -6.29
C THR A 25 -28.07 -12.92 -6.39
N ILE A 26 -27.48 -12.05 -7.20
CA ILE A 26 -27.91 -10.66 -7.36
C ILE A 26 -29.20 -10.64 -8.17
N ASN A 27 -30.30 -11.04 -7.53
CA ASN A 27 -31.66 -10.88 -8.05
C ASN A 27 -32.49 -9.91 -7.19
N SER A 28 -31.91 -9.25 -6.18
CA SER A 28 -32.64 -8.23 -5.40
C SER A 28 -31.82 -7.32 -4.47
N LEU A 29 -30.48 -7.39 -4.42
CA LEU A 29 -29.72 -6.35 -3.73
C LEU A 29 -29.90 -5.04 -4.50
N GLN A 30 -30.37 -4.02 -3.79
CA GLN A 30 -30.69 -2.68 -4.27
C GLN A 30 -29.48 -1.98 -4.89
N ILE A 31 -29.06 -2.42 -6.08
CA ILE A 31 -28.24 -1.64 -7.01
C ILE A 31 -29.20 -0.83 -7.88
N LEU A 32 -30.06 -0.05 -7.22
CA LEU A 32 -30.95 0.94 -7.82
C LEU A 32 -30.76 2.30 -7.15
N ALA A 33 -29.58 2.53 -6.54
CA ALA A 33 -29.19 3.88 -6.18
C ALA A 33 -28.92 4.62 -7.50
N ARG A 34 -29.68 5.69 -7.77
CA ARG A 34 -29.54 6.52 -8.98
C ARG A 34 -28.12 7.10 -9.15
N ASP A 35 -27.38 7.12 -8.06
CA ASP A 35 -26.03 7.67 -7.94
C ASP A 35 -24.96 6.58 -7.74
N ALA A 36 -25.27 5.31 -8.04
CA ALA A 36 -24.28 4.24 -8.01
C ALA A 36 -23.16 4.54 -9.04
N PRO A 37 -21.87 4.36 -8.68
CA PRO A 37 -20.75 4.66 -9.57
C PRO A 37 -20.60 3.64 -10.71
N PHE A 38 -21.44 2.60 -10.73
CA PHE A 38 -21.42 1.50 -11.68
C PHE A 38 -22.85 1.13 -12.09
N PHE A 39 -22.99 0.52 -13.26
CA PHE A 39 -24.30 0.10 -13.74
C PHE A 39 -24.65 -1.30 -13.23
N SER A 40 -25.91 -1.51 -12.85
CA SER A 40 -26.38 -2.83 -12.38
C SER A 40 -26.19 -3.96 -13.40
N HIS A 41 -26.16 -3.64 -14.70
CA HIS A 41 -25.91 -4.63 -15.75
C HIS A 41 -24.45 -5.15 -15.75
N GLU A 42 -23.49 -4.42 -15.17
CA GLU A 42 -22.10 -4.88 -15.03
C GLU A 42 -21.96 -6.07 -14.09
N PHE A 43 -22.98 -6.34 -13.28
CA PHE A 43 -23.05 -7.47 -12.35
C PHE A 43 -24.04 -8.56 -12.79
N SER A 44 -24.79 -8.32 -13.86
CA SER A 44 -25.80 -9.27 -14.34
C SER A 44 -25.15 -10.59 -14.75
N GLY A 45 -25.60 -11.68 -14.13
CA GLY A 45 -25.06 -13.03 -14.36
C GLY A 45 -23.69 -13.30 -13.72
N ARG A 46 -23.16 -12.39 -12.88
CA ARG A 46 -21.90 -12.58 -12.16
C ARG A 46 -22.17 -12.88 -10.69
N GLU A 47 -21.42 -13.81 -10.11
CA GLU A 47 -21.39 -14.00 -8.65
C GLU A 47 -20.48 -12.92 -8.05
N VAL A 48 -21.03 -12.12 -7.12
CA VAL A 48 -20.29 -11.10 -6.39
C VAL A 48 -20.28 -11.49 -4.92
N THR A 49 -19.10 -11.50 -4.33
CA THR A 49 -18.92 -11.63 -2.88
C THR A 49 -18.45 -10.30 -2.36
N GLU A 50 -19.30 -9.64 -1.58
CA GLU A 50 -18.93 -8.42 -0.86
C GLU A 50 -18.08 -8.78 0.36
N LEU A 51 -17.00 -8.04 0.55
CA LEU A 51 -16.18 -8.14 1.76
C LEU A 51 -16.80 -7.28 2.84
N SER A 52 -16.98 -7.83 4.04
CA SER A 52 -17.45 -7.08 5.21
C SER A 52 -16.38 -6.98 6.27
N PHE A 53 -16.01 -5.74 6.61
CA PHE A 53 -15.09 -5.44 7.70
C PHE A 53 -15.81 -5.23 9.04
N GLU A 54 -17.14 -5.19 9.08
CA GLU A 54 -17.91 -4.96 10.31
C GLU A 54 -17.67 -6.05 11.36
N SER A 55 -17.64 -7.30 10.92
CA SER A 55 -17.37 -8.45 11.77
C SER A 55 -15.89 -8.75 11.99
N SER A 56 -14.98 -7.95 11.40
CA SER A 56 -13.56 -8.21 11.58
C SER A 56 -13.10 -7.76 12.97
N ALA A 57 -12.54 -8.71 13.71
CA ALA A 57 -11.85 -8.45 14.97
C ALA A 57 -10.36 -8.12 14.76
N LEU A 58 -9.83 -8.28 13.54
CA LEU A 58 -8.43 -8.06 13.22
C LEU A 58 -8.21 -6.62 12.77
N THR A 59 -7.18 -5.97 13.31
CA THR A 59 -6.75 -4.64 12.90
C THR A 59 -5.23 -4.63 12.76
N ILE A 60 -4.72 -4.22 11.60
CA ILE A 60 -3.29 -4.05 11.33
C ILE A 60 -3.04 -2.59 11.01
N GLY A 61 -2.07 -1.95 11.68
CA GLY A 61 -1.75 -0.52 11.47
C GLY A 61 -2.94 0.43 11.70
N GLY A 62 -3.90 0.04 12.53
CA GLY A 62 -5.13 0.81 12.77
C GLY A 62 -6.19 0.70 11.67
N MET A 63 -6.00 -0.17 10.68
CA MET A 63 -6.98 -0.46 9.62
C MET A 63 -7.67 -1.78 9.90
N LYS A 64 -8.98 -1.86 9.71
CA LYS A 64 -9.70 -3.14 9.82
C LYS A 64 -9.21 -4.09 8.74
N THR A 65 -9.06 -5.36 9.06
CA THR A 65 -8.34 -6.29 8.19
C THR A 65 -9.04 -7.62 8.07
N ILE A 66 -9.01 -8.24 6.90
CA ILE A 66 -9.45 -9.61 6.66
C ILE A 66 -8.22 -10.42 6.24
N ASP A 67 -7.92 -11.49 6.97
CA ASP A 67 -7.02 -12.54 6.46
C ASP A 67 -7.79 -13.35 5.41
N PHE A 68 -7.45 -13.14 4.15
CA PHE A 68 -8.24 -13.63 3.03
C PHE A 68 -8.13 -15.15 2.85
N PHE A 69 -6.91 -15.68 3.00
CA PHE A 69 -6.64 -17.12 2.89
C PHE A 69 -6.74 -17.86 4.23
N LYS A 70 -6.75 -17.13 5.35
CA LYS A 70 -6.77 -17.68 6.73
C LYS A 70 -5.49 -18.43 7.09
N ASP A 71 -4.40 -18.15 6.39
CA ASP A 71 -3.07 -18.70 6.60
C ASP A 71 -2.05 -17.61 6.98
N GLY A 72 -2.48 -16.35 7.06
CA GLY A 72 -1.65 -15.19 7.36
C GLY A 72 -0.76 -14.70 6.21
N GLY A 73 -0.93 -15.24 4.99
CA GLY A 73 -0.13 -14.89 3.81
C GLY A 73 -0.65 -13.69 3.02
N PHE A 74 -1.94 -13.37 3.12
CA PHE A 74 -2.54 -12.25 2.38
C PHE A 74 -3.68 -11.61 3.15
N TYR A 75 -3.55 -10.31 3.42
CA TYR A 75 -4.54 -9.54 4.13
C TYR A 75 -5.14 -8.46 3.24
N ILE A 76 -6.44 -8.24 3.35
CA ILE A 76 -7.15 -7.11 2.75
C ILE A 76 -7.47 -6.11 3.87
N LEU A 77 -7.14 -4.84 3.67
CA LEU A 77 -7.28 -3.78 4.67
C LEU A 77 -8.30 -2.74 4.19
N ASP A 78 -9.19 -2.32 5.09
CA ASP A 78 -10.20 -1.29 4.88
C ASP A 78 -9.53 0.08 4.74
N ALA A 79 -9.62 0.69 3.55
CA ALA A 79 -8.85 1.87 3.16
C ALA A 79 -9.72 2.91 2.43
N PRO A 80 -10.83 3.37 3.03
CA PRO A 80 -11.77 4.27 2.37
C PRO A 80 -11.18 5.66 2.15
N GLY A 81 -11.75 6.39 1.20
CA GLY A 81 -11.42 7.78 0.95
C GLY A 81 -11.26 8.09 -0.52
N HIS A 82 -10.36 7.37 -1.21
CA HIS A 82 -10.28 7.42 -2.67
C HIS A 82 -11.64 7.02 -3.27
N ALA A 83 -12.15 5.85 -2.86
CA ALA A 83 -13.51 5.41 -3.10
C ALA A 83 -14.16 4.91 -1.80
N VAL A 84 -15.48 4.75 -1.79
CA VAL A 84 -16.25 4.30 -0.61
C VAL A 84 -15.79 2.91 -0.15
N GLY A 85 -15.57 1.98 -1.08
CA GLY A 85 -15.11 0.62 -0.81
C GLY A 85 -13.65 0.38 -1.20
N HIS A 86 -12.81 1.42 -1.17
CA HIS A 86 -11.39 1.27 -1.48
C HIS A 86 -10.70 0.40 -0.43
N VAL A 87 -9.83 -0.49 -0.88
CA VAL A 87 -9.11 -1.45 -0.04
C VAL A 87 -7.65 -1.51 -0.44
N ASN A 88 -6.80 -1.81 0.53
CA ASN A 88 -5.38 -2.07 0.31
C ASN A 88 -5.11 -3.54 0.62
N ALA A 89 -3.92 -4.03 0.24
CA ALA A 89 -3.52 -5.39 0.55
C ALA A 89 -2.14 -5.45 1.19
N LEU A 90 -1.95 -6.36 2.14
CA LEU A 90 -0.65 -6.71 2.71
C LEU A 90 -0.35 -8.16 2.32
N ALA A 91 0.58 -8.33 1.39
CA ALA A 91 0.96 -9.62 0.84
C ALA A 91 2.28 -10.08 1.46
N GLY A 92 2.30 -11.27 2.06
CA GLY A 92 3.52 -11.90 2.55
C GLY A 92 4.42 -12.35 1.40
N THR A 93 5.70 -12.03 1.48
CA THR A 93 6.71 -12.33 0.43
C THR A 93 7.83 -13.25 0.90
N ALA A 94 7.98 -13.44 2.21
CA ALA A 94 8.85 -14.45 2.80
C ALA A 94 8.32 -14.79 4.21
N THR A 95 8.57 -16.01 4.66
CA THR A 95 8.22 -16.44 6.03
C THR A 95 9.45 -16.83 6.81
N SER A 96 9.34 -16.72 8.13
CA SER A 96 10.36 -17.11 9.12
C SER A 96 10.90 -18.53 8.98
N GLN A 97 10.23 -19.39 8.20
CA GLN A 97 10.67 -20.76 7.92
C GLN A 97 11.96 -20.82 7.09
N ASP A 98 12.33 -19.73 6.40
CA ASP A 98 13.56 -19.63 5.62
C ASP A 98 14.73 -18.98 6.41
N GLY A 99 14.58 -18.78 7.73
CA GLY A 99 15.61 -18.13 8.57
C GLY A 99 15.72 -16.61 8.38
N LEU A 100 14.71 -16.00 7.75
CA LEU A 100 14.60 -14.56 7.47
C LEU A 100 13.45 -13.94 8.28
N ASP A 101 13.46 -12.63 8.50
CA ASP A 101 12.26 -11.94 9.01
C ASP A 101 11.09 -12.12 8.03
N ASP A 102 9.86 -12.24 8.53
CA ASP A 102 8.67 -12.13 7.67
C ASP A 102 8.73 -10.79 6.94
N THR A 103 8.56 -10.83 5.61
CA THR A 103 8.54 -9.64 4.76
C THR A 103 7.22 -9.52 4.03
N PHE A 104 6.81 -8.28 3.76
CA PHE A 104 5.54 -7.99 3.14
C PHE A 104 5.68 -6.91 2.08
N ILE A 105 4.81 -6.97 1.07
CA ILE A 105 4.53 -5.85 0.19
C ILE A 105 3.15 -5.31 0.57
N PHE A 106 3.09 -4.01 0.84
CA PHE A 106 1.83 -3.29 1.07
C PHE A 106 1.41 -2.63 -0.25
N LEU A 107 0.33 -3.13 -0.82
CA LEU A 107 -0.26 -2.69 -2.08
C LEU A 107 -1.34 -1.66 -1.77
N GLU A 108 -1.03 -0.39 -2.04
CA GLU A 108 -1.84 0.76 -1.64
C GLU A 108 -2.94 1.15 -2.63
N ALA A 109 -2.91 0.54 -3.81
CA ALA A 109 -3.74 0.92 -4.95
C ALA A 109 -3.72 2.46 -5.15
N ASP A 110 -4.87 3.11 -5.04
CA ASP A 110 -5.06 4.54 -5.31
C ASP A 110 -5.24 5.37 -4.02
N SER A 111 -4.76 4.84 -2.88
CA SER A 111 -4.73 5.60 -1.61
C SER A 111 -3.96 6.92 -1.76
N TYR A 112 -2.93 6.93 -2.62
CA TYR A 112 -2.22 8.11 -3.09
C TYR A 112 -1.55 7.82 -4.45
N HIS A 113 -1.24 8.87 -5.22
CA HIS A 113 -0.74 8.75 -6.58
C HIS A 113 0.78 8.96 -6.70
N LEU A 114 1.36 9.76 -5.80
CA LEU A 114 2.79 10.05 -5.78
C LEU A 114 3.37 9.85 -4.38
N GLY A 115 4.58 9.29 -4.28
CA GLY A 115 5.29 9.06 -3.02
C GLY A 115 5.58 10.34 -2.24
N SER A 116 5.58 11.50 -2.90
CA SER A 116 5.63 12.84 -2.31
C SER A 116 4.39 13.18 -1.46
N GLN A 117 3.29 12.43 -1.61
CA GLN A 117 2.12 12.51 -0.74
C GLN A 117 2.28 11.71 0.55
N LEU A 118 3.22 10.75 0.56
CA LEU A 118 3.52 9.90 1.70
C LEU A 118 4.77 10.36 2.47
N ARG A 119 5.75 10.91 1.76
CA ARG A 119 7.11 11.19 2.26
C ARG A 119 7.56 12.64 2.00
N PRO A 120 8.40 13.21 2.88
CA PRO A 120 8.83 12.65 4.17
C PRO A 120 7.68 12.68 5.19
N ASN A 121 7.86 11.99 6.32
CA ASN A 121 6.86 11.96 7.40
C ASN A 121 7.55 11.71 8.76
N PRO A 122 6.86 11.81 9.91
CA PRO A 122 7.49 11.63 11.22
C PRO A 122 8.13 10.26 11.46
N TYR A 123 7.72 9.23 10.73
CA TYR A 123 8.27 7.87 10.83
C TYR A 123 9.39 7.61 9.80
N THR A 124 9.37 8.33 8.68
CA THR A 124 10.40 8.31 7.62
C THR A 124 10.81 9.74 7.30
N PRO A 125 11.60 10.38 8.18
CA PRO A 125 12.08 11.73 7.95
C PRO A 125 13.09 11.77 6.80
N PHE A 126 13.40 12.97 6.32
CA PHE A 126 14.53 13.15 5.43
C PHE A 126 15.84 12.67 6.07
N PRO A 127 16.66 11.88 5.35
CA PRO A 127 17.99 11.54 5.83
C PRO A 127 18.93 12.73 5.65
N SER A 128 20.06 12.70 6.37
CA SER A 128 21.12 13.72 6.27
C SER A 128 21.72 13.82 4.86
N SER A 129 21.71 12.74 4.09
CA SER A 129 22.09 12.70 2.68
C SER A 129 21.17 11.77 1.91
N ILE A 130 20.82 12.17 0.68
CA ILE A 130 20.08 11.33 -0.27
C ILE A 130 20.92 11.24 -1.54
N GLU A 131 21.31 10.04 -1.94
CA GLU A 131 21.93 9.85 -3.25
C GLU A 131 20.84 9.56 -4.28
N ILE A 132 20.70 10.45 -5.26
CA ILE A 132 19.74 10.30 -6.35
C ILE A 132 20.51 10.43 -7.66
N SER A 133 20.43 9.40 -8.49
CA SER A 133 21.22 9.28 -9.72
C SER A 133 21.02 10.44 -10.70
N SER A 134 19.85 11.07 -10.70
CA SER A 134 19.49 12.18 -11.61
C SER A 134 19.99 13.55 -11.14
N PHE A 135 20.40 13.72 -9.87
CA PHE A 135 20.86 15.00 -9.36
C PHE A 135 22.39 15.12 -9.44
N SER A 136 22.88 16.22 -10.04
CA SER A 136 24.30 16.52 -10.04
C SER A 136 24.78 16.88 -8.63
N HIS A 137 25.92 16.31 -8.23
CA HIS A 137 26.66 16.47 -6.95
C HIS A 137 26.32 17.75 -6.14
N CYS A 138 25.26 17.68 -5.33
CA CYS A 138 25.02 18.61 -4.24
C CYS A 138 25.52 17.96 -2.96
N PRO A 139 26.37 18.62 -2.14
CA PRO A 139 26.94 18.00 -0.95
C PRO A 139 25.90 17.63 0.11
N CYS A 140 24.68 18.19 0.05
CA CYS A 140 23.60 17.92 1.01
C CYS A 140 22.21 17.94 0.32
N PRO A 141 21.80 16.84 -0.35
CA PRO A 141 20.51 16.81 -1.06
C PRO A 141 19.29 16.96 -0.13
N GLY A 142 19.38 16.52 1.14
CA GLY A 142 18.31 16.73 2.12
C GLY A 142 17.96 18.21 2.34
N GLU A 143 18.96 19.05 2.61
CA GLU A 143 18.77 20.51 2.79
C GLU A 143 18.20 21.18 1.52
N LEU A 144 18.62 20.70 0.34
CA LEU A 144 18.08 21.20 -0.93
C LEU A 144 16.58 20.92 -1.04
N PHE A 145 16.15 19.71 -0.69
CA PHE A 145 14.74 19.33 -0.73
C PHE A 145 13.91 20.03 0.35
N GLU A 146 14.50 20.34 1.51
CA GLU A 146 13.88 21.21 2.51
C GLU A 146 13.63 22.63 1.96
N ARG A 147 14.56 23.18 1.16
CA ARG A 147 14.44 24.53 0.57
C ARG A 147 13.37 24.64 -0.51
N ILE A 148 13.17 23.61 -1.33
CA ILE A 148 12.10 23.61 -2.36
C ILE A 148 10.75 23.11 -1.82
N HIS A 149 10.70 22.67 -0.56
CA HIS A 149 9.49 22.14 0.03
C HIS A 149 8.37 23.21 0.01
N PRO A 150 7.17 22.92 -0.52
CA PRO A 150 6.09 23.90 -0.65
C PRO A 150 5.43 24.30 0.68
N LEU A 151 6.00 23.91 1.84
CA LEU A 151 5.41 24.23 3.12
C LEU A 151 5.56 25.73 3.40
N PRO A 152 4.48 26.42 3.82
CA PRO A 152 4.61 27.78 4.31
C PRO A 152 5.48 27.82 5.58
N VAL A 153 6.15 28.96 5.78
CA VAL A 153 7.06 29.23 6.90
C VAL A 153 6.44 28.81 8.25
N GLY A 154 7.04 27.82 8.93
CA GLY A 154 6.67 27.39 10.28
C GLY A 154 6.45 25.89 10.50
N GLY A 155 6.33 25.10 9.43
CA GLY A 155 6.34 23.63 9.49
C GLY A 155 7.76 23.04 9.40
N ASP A 156 7.92 21.77 9.80
CA ASP A 156 9.18 21.03 9.64
C ASP A 156 9.14 20.22 8.32
N PRO A 157 9.85 20.67 7.26
CA PRO A 157 9.86 20.00 5.96
C PRO A 157 10.54 18.62 6.02
N SER A 158 11.32 18.32 7.06
CA SER A 158 11.99 17.03 7.21
C SER A 158 11.04 15.88 7.58
N VAL A 159 9.84 16.21 8.06
CA VAL A 159 8.84 15.24 8.56
C VAL A 159 7.44 15.49 7.99
N THR A 160 7.35 16.24 6.90
CA THR A 160 6.06 16.60 6.32
C THR A 160 6.05 16.27 4.83
N PRO A 161 5.01 15.62 4.28
CA PRO A 161 4.98 15.30 2.86
C PRO A 161 4.99 16.54 1.98
N PHE A 162 5.63 16.44 0.80
CA PHE A 162 5.65 17.52 -0.20
C PHE A 162 4.25 17.89 -0.67
N GLN A 163 3.37 16.92 -0.74
CA GLN A 163 2.04 17.07 -1.30
C GLN A 163 1.01 16.49 -0.35
N ILE A 164 -0.20 17.03 -0.42
CA ILE A 164 -1.38 16.46 0.21
C ILE A 164 -2.41 16.18 -0.86
N ILE A 165 -3.37 15.30 -0.57
CA ILE A 165 -4.58 15.19 -1.40
C ILE A 165 -5.29 16.55 -1.36
N PRO A 166 -5.49 17.27 -2.49
CA PRO A 166 -6.14 18.58 -2.49
C PRO A 166 -7.66 18.45 -2.29
N GLU A 167 -8.31 19.57 -1.93
CA GLU A 167 -9.78 19.60 -1.73
C GLU A 167 -10.57 19.34 -3.03
N GLU A 168 -9.96 19.58 -4.19
CA GLU A 168 -10.56 19.31 -5.52
C GLU A 168 -9.98 18.03 -6.16
N SER A 169 -9.61 17.04 -5.33
CA SER A 169 -9.07 15.77 -5.83
C SER A 169 -10.14 14.80 -6.34
N VAL A 170 -9.69 13.67 -6.91
CA VAL A 170 -10.55 12.55 -7.30
C VAL A 170 -11.06 11.71 -6.12
N ALA A 171 -10.61 11.97 -4.89
CA ALA A 171 -11.04 11.21 -3.73
C ALA A 171 -12.48 11.56 -3.33
N ILE A 172 -13.35 10.55 -3.16
CA ILE A 172 -14.74 10.73 -2.71
C ILE A 172 -14.81 11.35 -1.30
N ASN A 173 -13.89 10.97 -0.40
CA ASN A 173 -13.78 11.53 0.94
C ASN A 173 -12.31 11.83 1.28
N ILE A 174 -11.95 13.10 1.22
CA ILE A 174 -10.59 13.60 1.44
C ILE A 174 -10.10 13.37 2.87
N LYS A 175 -10.99 13.50 3.86
CA LYS A 175 -10.63 13.30 5.26
C LYS A 175 -10.19 11.85 5.49
N ASP A 176 -10.98 10.91 4.99
CA ASP A 176 -10.70 9.49 5.14
C ASP A 176 -9.45 9.10 4.32
N ALA A 177 -9.29 9.63 3.10
CA ALA A 177 -8.12 9.37 2.28
C ALA A 177 -6.82 9.86 2.94
N ARG A 178 -6.82 11.09 3.50
CA ARG A 178 -5.67 11.61 4.25
C ARG A 178 -5.37 10.80 5.51
N GLU A 179 -6.40 10.30 6.20
CA GLU A 179 -6.23 9.43 7.37
C GLU A 179 -5.67 8.05 6.98
N VAL A 180 -6.06 7.49 5.84
CA VAL A 180 -5.46 6.27 5.28
C VAL A 180 -3.99 6.48 4.98
N ILE A 181 -3.61 7.56 4.28
CA ILE A 181 -2.20 7.93 4.04
C ILE A 181 -1.43 7.99 5.36
N ARG A 182 -1.99 8.62 6.40
CA ARG A 182 -1.34 8.71 7.72
C ARG A 182 -1.08 7.34 8.34
N ARG A 183 -1.98 6.36 8.14
CA ARG A 183 -1.78 4.98 8.63
C ARG A 183 -0.69 4.27 7.83
N ILE A 184 -0.67 4.47 6.52
CA ILE A 184 0.33 3.91 5.59
C ILE A 184 1.75 4.34 5.98
N GLN A 185 1.95 5.57 6.47
CA GLN A 185 3.26 6.08 6.89
C GLN A 185 3.97 5.18 7.93
N ALA A 186 3.21 4.51 8.80
CA ALA A 186 3.79 3.58 9.77
C ALA A 186 4.31 2.30 9.10
N PHE A 187 3.59 1.78 8.09
CA PHE A 187 4.05 0.66 7.28
C PHE A 187 5.28 1.02 6.45
N ASP A 188 5.29 2.23 5.87
CA ASP A 188 6.41 2.73 5.09
C ASP A 188 7.72 2.83 5.89
N ALA A 189 7.62 3.09 7.19
CA ALA A 189 8.78 3.12 8.08
C ALA A 189 9.31 1.73 8.43
N ASP A 190 8.49 0.68 8.46
CA ASP A 190 8.90 -0.67 8.85
C ASP A 190 9.81 -1.30 7.78
N GLY A 191 11.06 -1.64 8.15
CA GLY A 191 12.02 -2.27 7.23
C GLY A 191 11.59 -3.64 6.66
N ARG A 192 10.52 -4.25 7.18
CA ARG A 192 9.94 -5.50 6.70
C ARG A 192 8.79 -5.31 5.71
N VAL A 193 8.37 -4.07 5.47
CA VAL A 193 7.24 -3.76 4.58
C VAL A 193 7.71 -2.88 3.43
N PHE A 194 7.44 -3.29 2.20
CA PHE A 194 7.66 -2.46 1.02
C PHE A 194 6.33 -1.92 0.51
N VAL A 195 6.15 -0.60 0.61
CA VAL A 195 4.92 0.09 0.22
C VAL A 195 4.97 0.48 -1.26
N VAL A 196 3.96 0.07 -2.01
CA VAL A 196 3.84 0.26 -3.47
C VAL A 196 2.43 0.78 -3.79
N ASN A 197 2.32 1.91 -4.47
CA ASN A 197 1.06 2.44 -5.00
C ASN A 197 0.94 2.22 -6.51
N ALA A 198 -0.27 2.38 -7.06
CA ALA A 198 -0.54 2.02 -8.45
C ALA A 198 0.06 2.97 -9.51
N HIS A 199 0.27 4.23 -9.13
CA HIS A 199 0.54 5.33 -10.09
C HIS A 199 1.94 5.91 -10.01
N GLU A 200 2.80 5.35 -9.16
CA GLU A 200 4.18 5.83 -9.06
C GLU A 200 5.03 5.28 -10.20
N TRP A 201 5.61 6.20 -10.97
CA TRP A 201 6.34 5.88 -12.20
C TRP A 201 7.77 5.41 -11.92
N ASN A 202 8.33 5.78 -10.76
CA ASN A 202 9.75 5.55 -10.43
C ASN A 202 10.09 4.11 -10.00
N TYR A 203 9.14 3.17 -10.17
CA TYR A 203 9.30 1.75 -9.91
C TYR A 203 9.84 0.95 -11.10
N TYR A 204 9.77 1.48 -12.32
CA TYR A 204 9.91 0.72 -13.58
C TYR A 204 11.23 -0.07 -13.72
N ASP A 205 12.34 0.49 -13.24
CA ASP A 205 13.70 -0.08 -13.26
C ASP A 205 14.15 -0.59 -11.87
N VAL A 206 13.25 -0.58 -10.88
CA VAL A 206 13.49 -1.15 -9.55
C VAL A 206 12.81 -2.50 -9.40
N LEU A 207 11.56 -2.61 -9.85
CA LEU A 207 10.75 -3.81 -9.69
C LEU A 207 11.02 -4.79 -10.80
N GLU A 208 11.15 -6.06 -10.43
CA GLU A 208 10.97 -7.14 -11.38
C GLU A 208 9.47 -7.34 -11.60
N VAL A 209 9.07 -7.35 -12.86
CA VAL A 209 7.67 -7.53 -13.27
C VAL A 209 7.44 -8.96 -13.75
N PHE A 210 6.17 -9.36 -13.85
CA PHE A 210 5.79 -10.68 -14.35
C PHE A 210 6.57 -11.05 -15.63
N PRO A 211 7.12 -12.27 -15.73
CA PRO A 211 6.85 -13.46 -14.90
C PRO A 211 7.69 -13.62 -13.63
N GLU A 212 8.55 -12.66 -13.30
CA GLU A 212 9.44 -12.75 -12.14
C GLU A 212 8.69 -12.62 -10.81
N SER A 213 9.30 -13.12 -9.74
CA SER A 213 8.73 -13.07 -8.39
C SER A 213 9.11 -11.78 -7.65
N ALA A 214 8.13 -11.17 -7.00
CA ALA A 214 8.33 -10.06 -6.06
C ALA A 214 8.87 -10.50 -4.69
N ASN A 215 9.05 -11.81 -4.47
CA ASN A 215 9.73 -12.32 -3.28
C ASN A 215 11.17 -11.81 -3.23
N GLU A 216 11.73 -11.81 -2.02
CA GLU A 216 13.11 -11.37 -1.75
C GLU A 216 13.38 -9.90 -2.11
N TRP A 217 12.35 -9.07 -2.32
CA TRP A 217 12.47 -7.63 -2.61
C TRP A 217 13.41 -6.91 -1.62
N LYS A 218 13.44 -7.37 -0.35
CA LYS A 218 14.28 -6.83 0.72
C LYS A 218 15.76 -7.11 0.44
N THR A 219 16.10 -8.35 0.08
CA THR A 219 17.47 -8.73 -0.33
C THR A 219 17.89 -8.03 -1.62
N LYS A 220 16.95 -7.85 -2.56
CA LYS A 220 17.15 -7.11 -3.82
C LYS A 220 17.27 -5.59 -3.62
N GLY A 221 16.98 -5.09 -2.42
CA GLY A 221 17.07 -3.68 -2.04
C GLY A 221 16.05 -2.77 -2.73
N TRP A 222 14.88 -3.31 -3.10
CA TRP A 222 13.88 -2.55 -3.86
C TRP A 222 13.37 -1.33 -3.08
N LYS A 223 13.14 -1.50 -1.77
CA LYS A 223 12.65 -0.42 -0.92
C LYS A 223 13.63 0.75 -0.88
N GLU A 224 14.90 0.47 -0.65
CA GLU A 224 15.96 1.47 -0.56
C GLU A 224 16.14 2.20 -1.89
N LYS A 225 16.13 1.46 -3.00
CA LYS A 225 16.23 2.01 -4.35
C LYS A 225 15.04 2.91 -4.70
N ALA A 226 13.82 2.55 -4.33
CA ALA A 226 12.61 3.29 -4.71
C ALA A 226 12.26 4.45 -3.78
N ARG A 227 12.58 4.36 -2.48
CA ARG A 227 12.01 5.21 -1.41
C ARG A 227 12.01 6.71 -1.72
N TRP A 228 13.14 7.22 -2.21
CA TRP A 228 13.37 8.65 -2.44
C TRP A 228 13.38 9.07 -3.91
N ARG A 229 13.10 8.16 -4.86
CA ARG A 229 13.15 8.49 -6.29
C ARG A 229 12.06 9.43 -6.75
N VAL A 230 10.98 9.58 -5.99
CA VAL A 230 9.94 10.58 -6.28
C VAL A 230 10.52 11.99 -6.35
N LEU A 231 11.64 12.21 -5.66
CA LEU A 231 12.34 13.48 -5.67
C LEU A 231 13.00 13.82 -7.01
N GLU A 232 13.27 12.84 -7.88
CA GLU A 232 13.73 13.04 -9.26
C GLU A 232 12.74 13.94 -10.03
N GLY A 233 11.45 13.88 -9.71
CA GLY A 233 10.42 14.76 -10.29
C GLY A 233 10.58 16.24 -9.95
N PHE A 234 11.39 16.60 -8.95
CA PHE A 234 11.62 17.99 -8.54
C PHE A 234 12.88 18.62 -9.18
N GLN A 235 13.53 17.96 -10.15
CA GLN A 235 14.74 18.48 -10.81
C GLN A 235 14.55 19.93 -11.31
N GLY A 236 13.42 20.24 -11.94
CA GLY A 236 13.16 21.60 -12.43
C GLY A 236 13.10 22.65 -11.31
N ALA A 237 12.58 22.31 -10.13
CA ALA A 237 12.57 23.21 -8.97
C ALA A 237 13.99 23.41 -8.40
N VAL A 238 14.80 22.36 -8.42
CA VAL A 238 16.20 22.42 -8.02
C VAL A 238 17.02 23.30 -8.97
N ASP A 239 16.82 23.17 -10.28
CA ASP A 239 17.54 23.95 -11.28
C ASP A 239 17.29 25.46 -11.13
N LEU A 240 16.08 25.85 -10.71
CA LEU A 240 15.72 27.24 -10.41
C LEU A 240 16.53 27.83 -9.25
N ILE A 241 16.82 27.05 -8.20
CA ILE A 241 17.66 27.52 -7.07
C ILE A 241 19.08 27.87 -7.54
N PHE A 242 19.61 27.10 -8.49
CA PHE A 242 20.98 27.26 -8.96
C PHE A 242 21.13 28.30 -10.07
N THR A 243 20.08 28.55 -10.86
CA THR A 243 20.07 29.60 -11.89
C THR A 243 19.86 31.01 -11.33
N ASP A 244 19.22 31.16 -10.16
CA ASP A 244 19.07 32.46 -9.50
C ASP A 244 20.37 32.98 -8.83
N ARG A 245 21.48 32.25 -8.98
CA ARG A 245 22.82 32.59 -8.46
C ARG A 245 23.83 33.08 -9.52
N THR A 246 23.42 33.20 -10.78
CA THR A 246 24.24 33.73 -11.90
C THR A 246 23.66 35.02 -12.45
#